data_AF-A0A0D8HCY7-F1
#
_entry.id   AF-A0A0D8HCY7-F1
#
_cell.length_a   1.000
_cell.length_b   1.000
_cell.length_c   1.000
_cell.angle_alpha   90.00
_cell.angle_beta   90.00
_cell.angle_gamma   90.00
#
_symmetry.space_group_name_H-M   'P 1'
#
loop_
_entity.id
_entity.type
_entity.pdbx_description
1 polymer ?
#
loop_
_entity_poly.entity_id
_entity_poly.type
_entity_poly.pdbx_seq_one_letter_code
_entity_poly.pdbx_strand_id
1 'polypeptide(L)'
;MLATLDREWEGLCSHEEFPELPLDNNPAEAVLRNPAVIRKNCYGSGSIWAATLAVRIWTITATAQRAGCNPLAYLIAYLQECAAAGGKAPNPAALERFFPWAASETDLVEWRISPPGPMP
;
A
#
# COMPACT_ATOMS: atom_id res chain seq x y z
N MET A 1 23.22 3.26 -24.15
CA MET A 1 23.64 3.84 -22.85
C MET A 1 23.37 5.34 -22.81
N LEU A 2 23.81 6.14 -23.79
CA LEU A 2 23.50 7.59 -23.87
C LEU A 2 22.01 7.92 -24.02
N ALA A 3 21.26 7.21 -24.87
CA ALA A 3 19.84 7.48 -25.10
C ALA A 3 18.94 7.25 -23.87
N THR A 4 19.39 6.44 -22.91
CA THR A 4 18.66 6.20 -21.65
C THR A 4 18.95 7.31 -20.65
N LEU A 5 20.21 7.72 -20.52
CA LEU A 5 20.60 8.84 -19.67
C LEU A 5 19.91 10.14 -20.09
N ASP A 6 19.85 10.43 -21.39
CA ASP A 6 19.18 11.63 -21.91
C ASP A 6 17.69 11.68 -21.59
N ARG A 7 17.02 10.50 -21.57
CA ARG A 7 15.59 10.39 -21.27
C ARG A 7 15.27 10.52 -19.79
N GLU A 8 16.14 9.99 -18.93
CA GLU A 8 15.90 9.97 -17.48
C GLU A 8 16.60 11.14 -16.75
N TRP A 9 17.30 12.02 -17.49
CA TRP A 9 18.11 13.13 -16.94
C TRP A 9 17.28 14.08 -16.07
N GLU A 10 16.07 14.42 -16.51
CA GLU A 10 15.14 15.29 -15.77
C GLU A 10 14.78 14.69 -14.40
N GLY A 11 14.54 13.37 -14.34
CA GLY A 11 14.27 12.65 -13.10
C GLY A 11 15.49 12.56 -12.18
N LEU A 12 16.70 12.43 -12.74
CA LEU A 12 17.96 12.38 -11.98
C LEU A 12 18.33 13.74 -11.38
N CYS A 13 18.03 14.84 -12.07
CA CYS A 13 18.28 16.20 -11.58
C CYS A 13 17.21 16.72 -10.61
N SER A 14 16.04 16.07 -10.51
CA SER A 14 14.94 16.49 -9.63
C SER A 14 15.32 16.54 -8.13
N HIS A 15 16.39 15.86 -7.72
CA HIS A 15 16.93 15.96 -6.36
C HIS A 15 17.44 17.37 -6.01
N GLU A 16 17.86 18.16 -7.00
CA GLU A 16 18.31 19.55 -6.78
C GLU A 16 17.17 20.45 -6.29
N GLU A 17 15.94 20.17 -6.74
CA GLU A 17 14.73 20.91 -6.34
C GLU A 17 14.09 20.33 -5.08
N PHE A 18 14.29 19.03 -4.80
CA PHE A 18 13.72 18.32 -3.65
C PHE A 18 14.81 17.55 -2.89
N PRO A 19 15.55 18.23 -1.98
CA PRO A 19 16.65 17.63 -1.22
C PRO A 19 16.25 16.42 -0.37
N GLU A 20 14.96 16.30 -0.04
CA GLU A 20 14.38 15.18 0.70
C GLU A 20 14.25 13.88 -0.11
N LEU A 21 14.35 13.94 -1.45
CA LEU A 21 14.36 12.74 -2.29
C LEU A 21 15.76 12.12 -2.31
N PRO A 22 15.95 10.81 -2.16
CA PRO A 22 17.26 10.21 -2.31
C PRO A 22 17.74 10.24 -3.78
N LEU A 23 19.05 10.40 -3.99
CA LEU A 23 19.70 10.38 -5.31
C LEU A 23 19.56 9.01 -6.01
N ASP A 24 19.34 7.95 -5.24
CA ASP A 24 19.20 6.59 -5.74
C ASP A 24 17.75 6.10 -5.67
N ASN A 25 17.43 5.13 -6.53
CA ASN A 25 16.11 4.52 -6.60
C ASN A 25 15.93 3.36 -5.61
N ASN A 26 16.88 3.15 -4.68
CA ASN A 26 16.88 1.97 -3.80
C ASN A 26 15.59 1.83 -2.99
N PRO A 27 14.96 2.91 -2.47
CA PRO A 27 13.69 2.79 -1.77
C PRO A 27 12.56 2.28 -2.67
N ALA A 28 12.46 2.76 -3.91
CA ALA A 28 11.42 2.29 -4.82
C ALA A 28 11.68 0.84 -5.25
N GLU A 29 12.93 0.48 -5.56
CA GLU A 29 13.30 -0.90 -5.90
C GLU A 29 13.04 -1.87 -4.75
N ALA A 30 13.32 -1.47 -3.51
CA ALA A 30 13.03 -2.26 -2.32
C ALA A 30 11.51 -2.52 -2.18
N VAL A 31 10.67 -1.51 -2.42
CA VAL A 31 9.21 -1.66 -2.42
C VAL A 31 8.75 -2.58 -3.55
N LEU A 32 9.32 -2.46 -4.76
CA LEU A 32 8.98 -3.27 -5.93
C LEU A 32 9.45 -4.73 -5.83
N ARG A 33 10.45 -5.03 -4.99
CA ARG A 33 10.95 -6.39 -4.78
C ARG A 33 9.87 -7.33 -4.26
N ASN A 34 9.01 -6.87 -3.36
CA ASN A 34 7.95 -7.68 -2.75
C ASN A 34 6.90 -8.14 -3.80
N PRO A 35 6.30 -7.25 -4.60
CA PRO A 35 5.48 -7.63 -5.75
C PRO A 35 6.19 -8.54 -6.76
N ALA A 36 7.49 -8.31 -7.02
CA ALA A 36 8.25 -9.14 -7.96
C ALA A 36 8.43 -10.58 -7.48
N VAL A 37 8.63 -10.80 -6.18
CA VAL A 37 8.68 -12.13 -5.55
C VAL A 37 7.31 -12.80 -5.62
N ILE A 38 6.23 -12.07 -5.32
CA ILE A 38 4.87 -12.63 -5.41
C ILE A 38 4.50 -12.98 -6.86
N ARG A 39 4.85 -12.14 -7.84
CA ARG A 39 4.67 -12.47 -9.26
C ARG A 39 5.36 -13.78 -9.65
N LYS A 40 6.56 -14.04 -9.14
CA LYS A 40 7.28 -15.31 -9.37
C LYS A 40 6.53 -16.49 -8.73
N ASN A 41 5.99 -16.32 -7.53
CA ASN A 41 5.22 -17.36 -6.84
C ASN A 41 3.83 -17.61 -7.45
N CYS A 42 3.23 -16.59 -8.06
CA CYS A 42 1.94 -16.69 -8.75
C CYS A 42 2.08 -17.08 -10.24
N TYR A 43 3.30 -17.39 -10.69
CA TYR A 43 3.57 -17.80 -12.06
C TYR A 43 2.80 -19.10 -12.39
N GLY A 44 1.97 -19.06 -13.44
CA GLY A 44 1.09 -20.17 -13.82
C GLY A 44 -0.39 -19.98 -13.46
N SER A 45 -0.76 -18.97 -12.66
CA SER A 45 -2.17 -18.70 -12.31
C SER A 45 -3.00 -18.08 -13.45
N GLY A 46 -2.36 -17.41 -14.42
CA GLY A 46 -3.01 -16.85 -15.62
C GLY A 46 -4.10 -15.80 -15.40
N SER A 47 -4.39 -15.41 -14.15
CA SER A 47 -5.55 -14.57 -13.81
C SER A 47 -5.19 -13.09 -13.73
N ILE A 48 -5.52 -12.35 -14.79
CA ILE A 48 -5.40 -10.88 -14.83
C ILE A 48 -6.21 -10.22 -13.70
N TRP A 49 -7.38 -10.80 -13.39
CA TRP A 49 -8.23 -10.30 -12.31
C TRP A 49 -7.52 -10.38 -10.96
N ALA A 50 -6.88 -11.52 -10.65
CA ALA A 50 -6.15 -11.70 -9.40
C ALA A 50 -4.95 -10.74 -9.30
N ALA A 51 -4.23 -10.54 -10.41
CA ALA A 51 -3.15 -9.55 -10.47
C ALA A 51 -3.67 -8.12 -10.24
N THR A 52 -4.80 -7.76 -10.85
CA THR A 52 -5.43 -6.44 -10.67
C THR A 52 -5.87 -6.22 -9.23
N LEU A 53 -6.43 -7.25 -8.59
CA LEU A 53 -6.81 -7.19 -7.17
C LEU A 53 -5.59 -7.01 -6.28
N ALA A 54 -4.51 -7.77 -6.51
CA ALA A 54 -3.27 -7.66 -5.74
C ALA A 54 -2.67 -6.25 -5.82
N VAL A 55 -2.63 -5.67 -7.02
CA VAL A 55 -2.17 -4.28 -7.22
C VAL A 55 -2.99 -3.30 -6.39
N ARG A 56 -4.32 -3.42 -6.39
CA ARG A 56 -5.19 -2.54 -5.60
C ARG A 56 -4.95 -2.69 -4.10
N ILE A 57 -4.90 -3.92 -3.60
CA ILE A 57 -4.66 -4.20 -2.18
C ILE A 57 -3.31 -3.63 -1.75
N TRP A 58 -2.23 -3.89 -2.51
CA TRP A 58 -0.91 -3.38 -2.18
C TRP A 58 -0.84 -1.87 -2.18
N THR A 59 -1.43 -1.19 -3.16
CA THR A 59 -1.49 0.27 -3.19
C THR A 59 -2.21 0.83 -1.96
N ILE A 60 -3.35 0.25 -1.59
CA ILE A 60 -4.12 0.68 -0.41
C ILE A 60 -3.30 0.46 0.86
N THR A 61 -2.75 -0.73 1.07
CA THR A 61 -1.98 -1.04 2.28
C THR A 61 -0.68 -0.26 2.37
N ALA A 62 0.00 0.00 1.23
CA ALA A 62 1.21 0.83 1.21
C ALA A 62 0.89 2.28 1.56
N THR A 63 -0.27 2.79 1.14
CA THR A 63 -0.75 4.12 1.54
C THR A 63 -1.03 4.18 3.04
N ALA A 64 -1.66 3.15 3.61
CA ALA A 64 -1.87 3.05 5.05
C ALA A 64 -0.53 2.96 5.83
N GLN A 65 0.46 2.20 5.33
CA GLN A 65 1.80 2.13 5.92
C GLN A 65 2.51 3.48 5.92
N ARG A 66 2.37 4.26 4.85
CA ARG A 66 2.93 5.62 4.76
C ARG A 66 2.31 6.57 5.79
N ALA A 67 1.07 6.31 6.22
CA ALA A 67 0.43 7.02 7.32
C ALA A 67 0.78 6.44 8.72
N GLY A 68 1.69 5.47 8.78
CA GLY A 68 2.14 4.83 10.02
C GLY A 68 1.29 3.65 10.50
N CYS A 69 0.28 3.23 9.74
CA CYS A 69 -0.58 2.11 10.13
C CYS A 69 0.07 0.75 9.87
N ASN A 70 -0.24 -0.23 10.72
CA ASN A 70 0.03 -1.64 10.47
C ASN A 70 -0.97 -2.16 9.39
N PRO A 71 -0.50 -2.70 8.25
CA PRO A 71 -1.37 -3.20 7.18
C PRO A 71 -2.41 -4.22 7.63
N LEU A 72 -2.04 -5.09 8.55
CA LEU A 72 -2.89 -6.19 8.99
C LEU A 72 -3.99 -5.66 9.90
N ALA A 73 -3.65 -4.81 10.87
CA ALA A 73 -4.64 -4.17 11.74
C ALA A 73 -5.66 -3.36 10.92
N TYR A 74 -5.14 -2.54 9.99
CA TYR A 74 -5.96 -1.72 9.09
C TYR A 74 -6.91 -2.57 8.23
N LEU A 75 -6.40 -3.64 7.61
CA LEU A 75 -7.23 -4.52 6.78
C LEU A 75 -8.27 -5.29 7.60
N ILE A 76 -7.91 -5.72 8.82
CA ILE A 76 -8.85 -6.37 9.74
C ILE A 76 -9.99 -5.42 10.10
N ALA A 77 -9.69 -4.18 10.48
CA ALA A 77 -10.72 -3.19 10.81
C ALA A 77 -11.68 -2.95 9.63
N TYR A 78 -11.14 -2.84 8.41
CA TYR A 78 -11.96 -2.70 7.20
C TYR A 78 -12.86 -3.92 6.95
N LEU A 79 -12.31 -5.14 7.08
CA LEU A 79 -13.08 -6.37 6.87
C LEU A 79 -14.13 -6.60 7.98
N GLN A 80 -13.85 -6.17 9.21
CA GLN A 80 -14.82 -6.18 10.30
C GLN A 80 -15.98 -5.22 10.03
N GLU A 81 -15.71 -4.03 9.52
CA GLU A 81 -16.76 -3.09 9.10
C GLU A 81 -17.60 -3.67 7.96
N CYS A 82 -16.95 -4.31 6.97
CA CYS A 82 -17.66 -5.05 5.93
C CYS A 82 -18.57 -6.14 6.51
N ALA A 83 -18.08 -6.90 7.49
CA ALA A 83 -18.83 -7.96 8.15
C ALA A 83 -20.05 -7.41 8.92
N ALA A 84 -19.88 -6.29 9.64
CA ALA A 84 -20.96 -5.59 10.32
C ALA A 84 -22.02 -5.06 9.34
N ALA A 85 -21.61 -4.64 8.14
CA ALA A 85 -22.49 -4.23 7.05
C ALA A 85 -23.13 -5.41 6.26
N GLY A 86 -23.06 -6.64 6.79
CA GLY A 86 -23.63 -7.83 6.14
C GLY A 86 -22.80 -8.37 4.97
N GLY A 87 -21.47 -8.23 5.04
CA GLY A 87 -20.53 -8.65 4.01
C GLY A 87 -20.46 -7.72 2.80
N LYS A 88 -21.01 -6.50 2.92
CA LYS A 88 -20.99 -5.49 1.86
C LYS A 88 -19.91 -4.46 2.16
N ALA A 89 -19.41 -3.82 1.10
CA ALA A 89 -18.53 -2.67 1.26
C ALA A 89 -19.23 -1.58 2.11
N PRO A 90 -18.51 -0.88 2.99
CA PRO A 90 -19.08 0.22 3.77
C PRO A 90 -19.69 1.28 2.85
N ASN A 91 -20.74 1.95 3.32
CA ASN A 91 -21.28 3.11 2.61
C ASN A 91 -20.22 4.23 2.52
N PRO A 92 -20.38 5.22 1.62
CA PRO A 92 -19.36 6.27 1.44
C PRO A 92 -18.97 6.99 2.73
N ALA A 93 -19.92 7.29 3.60
CA ALA A 93 -19.66 7.96 4.88
C ALA A 93 -18.82 7.10 5.84
N ALA A 94 -19.09 5.80 5.92
CA ALA A 94 -18.31 4.87 6.72
C ALA A 94 -16.94 4.55 6.08
N LEU A 95 -16.85 4.64 4.75
CA LEU A 95 -15.60 4.43 4.01
C LEU A 95 -14.58 5.55 4.25
N GLU A 96 -15.04 6.79 4.42
CA GLU A 96 -14.17 7.95 4.66
C GLU A 96 -13.28 7.78 5.90
N ARG A 97 -13.78 7.07 6.93
CA ARG A 97 -12.99 6.72 8.13
C ARG A 97 -11.67 6.02 7.77
N PHE A 98 -11.66 5.20 6.72
CA PHE A 98 -10.49 4.43 6.29
C PHE A 98 -9.52 5.23 5.41
N PHE A 99 -9.83 6.45 4.99
CA PHE A 99 -8.87 7.25 4.24
C PHE A 99 -7.76 7.75 5.18
N PRO A 100 -6.48 7.45 4.93
CA PRO A 100 -5.43 7.78 5.89
C PRO A 100 -5.28 9.28 6.21
N TRP A 101 -5.79 10.16 5.35
CA TRP A 101 -5.84 11.62 5.56
C TRP A 101 -7.12 12.13 6.22
N ALA A 102 -8.17 11.30 6.34
CA ALA A 102 -9.44 11.65 6.98
C ALA A 102 -9.74 10.83 8.24
N ALA A 103 -8.96 9.77 8.49
CA ALA A 103 -9.06 8.92 9.66
C ALA A 103 -8.89 9.72 10.96
N SER A 104 -9.65 9.36 11.99
CA SER A 104 -9.51 9.97 13.31
C SER A 104 -8.20 9.52 13.98
N GLU A 105 -7.66 10.32 14.91
CA GLU A 105 -6.45 9.92 15.64
C GLU A 105 -6.67 8.61 16.42
N THR A 106 -7.89 8.39 16.93
CA THR A 106 -8.27 7.14 17.60
C THR A 106 -8.11 5.93 16.68
N ASP A 107 -8.57 6.04 15.43
CA ASP A 107 -8.45 4.98 14.42
C ASP A 107 -7.00 4.73 14.03
N LEU A 108 -6.23 5.81 13.82
CA LEU A 108 -4.80 5.69 13.50
C LEU A 108 -4.02 5.03 14.64
N VAL A 109 -4.32 5.36 15.89
CA VAL A 109 -3.73 4.70 17.07
C VAL A 109 -4.11 3.22 17.10
N GLU A 110 -5.37 2.87 16.87
CA GLU A 110 -5.83 1.49 16.80
C GLU A 110 -5.08 0.71 15.71
N TRP A 111 -4.96 1.28 14.51
CA TRP A 111 -4.33 0.61 13.37
C TRP A 111 -2.81 0.59 13.41
N ARG A 112 -2.17 1.38 14.28
CA ARG A 112 -0.72 1.29 14.54
C ARG A 112 -0.37 0.03 15.36
N ILE A 113 -1.31 -0.46 16.17
CA ILE A 113 -1.08 -1.60 17.07
C ILE A 113 -1.16 -2.90 16.26
N SER A 114 -0.16 -3.77 16.41
CA SER A 114 -0.24 -5.12 15.83
C SER A 114 -1.43 -5.86 16.45
N PRO A 115 -2.33 -6.43 15.62
CA PRO A 115 -3.46 -7.17 16.16
C PRO A 115 -2.91 -8.39 16.91
N PRO A 116 -3.55 -8.81 18.01
CA PRO A 116 -3.17 -10.06 18.67
C PRO A 116 -3.18 -11.18 17.64
N GLY A 117 -2.13 -12.00 17.64
CA GLY A 117 -2.04 -13.15 16.75
C GLY A 117 -3.28 -14.03 16.87
N PRO A 118 -3.59 -14.87 15.87
CA PRO A 118 -4.75 -15.74 15.93
C PRO A 118 -4.72 -16.51 17.25
N MET A 119 -5.85 -16.48 17.99
CA MET A 119 -5.99 -17.33 19.17
C MET A 119 -5.81 -18.79 18.74
N PRO A 120 -5.07 -19.60 19.52
CA PRO A 120 -4.76 -20.99 19.18
C PRO A 120 -6.02 -21.84 19.02
#